data_AF-T0YAW8-F1
#
_entry.id   AF-T0YAW8-F1
#
_cell.length_a   1.000
_cell.length_b   1.000
_cell.length_c   1.000
_cell.angle_alpha   90.00
_cell.angle_beta   90.00
_cell.angle_gamma   90.00
#
_symmetry.space_group_name_H-M   'P 1'
#
loop_
_entity.id
_entity.type
_entity.pdbx_description
1 polymer ?
#
loop_
_entity_poly.entity_id
_entity_poly.type
_entity_poly.pdbx_seq_one_letter_code
_entity_poly.pdbx_strand_id
1 'polypeptide(L)' 'MKEDINKYFEREVKPFVPDAWINTDVRDQKDGKIGKVGYEISFNRYFYKFVPPRPLEEIDADLKKLGNEIIDLLGEITE' A
#
# COMPACT_ATOMS: atom_id res chain seq x y z
N MET A 1 25.40 -4.82 -0.15
CA MET A 1 24.40 -3.90 -0.74
C MET A 1 25.14 -2.68 -1.27
N LYS A 2 24.80 -2.19 -2.47
CA LYS A 2 25.64 -1.28 -3.27
C LYS A 2 25.08 0.15 -3.47
N GLU A 3 24.03 0.55 -2.74
CA GLU A 3 23.46 1.90 -2.87
C GLU A 3 23.64 2.70 -1.57
N ASP A 4 23.91 4.00 -1.71
CA ASP A 4 24.00 4.96 -0.61
C ASP A 4 22.60 5.25 -0.06
N ILE A 5 22.42 5.10 1.26
CA ILE A 5 21.11 5.24 1.92
C ILE A 5 20.52 6.65 1.76
N ASN A 6 21.34 7.69 1.69
CA ASN A 6 20.86 9.06 1.52
C ASN A 6 20.29 9.26 0.12
N LYS A 7 20.94 8.67 -0.90
CA LYS A 7 20.43 8.73 -2.28
C LYS A 7 19.09 8.02 -2.42
N TYR A 8 18.94 6.85 -1.79
CA TYR A 8 17.68 6.14 -1.74
C TYR A 8 16.60 6.97 -1.04
N PHE A 9 16.93 7.56 0.11
CA PHE A 9 16.01 8.37 0.91
C PHE A 9 15.45 9.58 0.14
N GLU A 10 16.32 10.33 -0.55
CA GLU A 10 15.92 11.48 -1.36
C GLU A 10 15.04 11.09 -2.55
N ARG A 11 15.23 9.91 -3.13
CA ARG A 11 14.47 9.44 -4.31
C ARG A 11 13.13 8.81 -3.93
N GLU A 12 13.11 7.96 -2.90
CA GLU A 12 11.98 7.07 -2.61
C GLU A 12 11.16 7.48 -1.39
N VAL A 13 11.70 8.31 -0.48
CA VAL A 13 11.00 8.69 0.76
C VAL A 13 10.55 10.14 0.73
N LYS A 14 11.48 11.06 0.53
CA LYS A 14 11.24 12.50 0.63
C LYS A 14 10.17 13.06 -0.31
N PRO A 15 9.99 12.56 -1.56
CA PRO A 15 8.92 13.05 -2.44
C PRO A 15 7.51 12.71 -1.93
N PHE A 16 7.37 11.63 -1.16
CA PHE A 16 6.08 11.20 -0.62
C PHE A 16 5.85 11.71 0.81
N VAL A 17 6.92 11.92 1.59
CA VAL A 17 6.86 12.43 2.96
C VAL A 17 7.99 13.46 3.17
N PRO A 18 7.74 14.76 2.91
CA PRO A 18 8.77 15.81 2.98
C PRO A 18 9.39 16.00 4.36
N ASP A 19 8.62 15.76 5.43
CA ASP A 19 9.06 15.91 6.82
C ASP A 19 9.81 14.68 7.37
N ALA A 20 10.02 13.65 6.53
CA ALA A 20 10.78 12.48 6.93
C ALA A 20 12.26 12.86 7.15
N TRP A 21 12.91 12.17 8.10
CA TRP A 21 14.34 12.32 8.37
C TRP A 21 14.95 10.99 8.82
N ILE A 22 16.26 10.83 8.67
CA ILE A 22 17.01 9.67 9.13
C ILE A 22 17.57 9.96 10.51
N ASN A 23 17.22 9.14 11.50
CA ASN A 23 17.80 9.25 12.84
C ASN A 23 19.24 8.73 12.88
N THR A 24 20.20 9.66 12.95
CA THR A 24 21.64 9.39 12.96
C THR A 24 22.19 8.96 14.32
N ASP A 25 21.40 9.12 15.40
CA ASP A 25 21.81 8.73 16.75
C ASP A 25 21.67 7.22 16.96
N VAL A 26 20.76 6.58 16.21
CA VAL A 26 20.56 5.14 16.25
C VAL A 26 21.60 4.45 15.39
N ARG A 27 22.44 3.63 16.04
CA ARG A 27 23.46 2.81 15.38
C ARG A 27 23.25 1.33 15.65
N ASP A 28 23.54 0.53 14.64
CA ASP A 28 23.51 -0.92 14.75
C ASP A 28 24.69 -1.40 15.58
N GLN A 29 24.46 -2.35 16.47
CA GLN A 29 25.50 -2.84 17.39
C GLN A 29 26.50 -3.78 16.70
N LYS A 30 26.15 -4.38 15.56
CA LYS A 30 27.01 -5.33 14.84
C LYS A 30 27.94 -4.65 13.86
N ASP A 31 27.48 -3.60 13.15
CA ASP A 31 28.29 -2.92 12.14
C ASP A 31 28.59 -1.44 12.43
N GLY A 32 28.01 -0.86 13.49
CA GLY A 32 28.24 0.52 13.92
C GLY A 32 27.66 1.60 13.00
N LYS A 33 26.94 1.21 11.94
CA LYS A 33 26.34 2.13 10.97
C LYS A 33 25.00 2.65 11.45
N ILE A 34 24.53 3.73 10.83
CA ILE A 34 23.24 4.34 11.13
C ILE A 34 22.12 3.36 10.77
N GLY A 35 21.14 3.22 11.66
CA GLY A 35 20.01 2.30 11.52
C GLY A 35 20.13 1.05 12.39
N LYS A 36 19.24 0.08 12.17
CA LYS A 36 19.27 -1.24 12.82
C LYS A 36 19.03 -2.32 11.77
N VAL A 37 19.86 -3.35 11.75
CA VAL A 37 19.75 -4.47 10.82
C VAL A 37 18.98 -5.62 11.48
N GLY A 38 18.00 -6.17 10.76
CA GLY A 38 17.19 -7.30 11.25
C GLY A 38 16.06 -6.91 12.20
N TYR A 39 15.51 -5.70 12.05
CA TYR A 39 14.32 -5.26 12.79
C TYR A 39 13.04 -5.56 12.00
N GLU A 40 11.97 -5.91 12.71
CA GLU A 40 10.65 -6.14 12.14
C GLU A 40 9.72 -4.95 12.43
N ILE A 41 9.11 -4.40 11.38
CA ILE A 41 8.07 -3.37 11.51
C ILE A 41 6.74 -4.03 11.17
N SER A 42 5.85 -4.14 12.16
CA SER A 42 4.48 -4.58 11.90
C SER A 42 3.70 -3.49 11.17
N PHE A 43 3.52 -3.66 9.86
CA PHE A 43 2.79 -2.66 9.07
C PHE A 43 1.34 -2.50 9.53
N ASN A 44 0.68 -3.60 9.88
CA ASN A 44 -0.69 -3.58 10.40
C ASN A 44 -0.79 -2.83 11.74
N ARG A 45 0.24 -2.84 12.57
CA ARG A 45 0.19 -2.11 13.84
C ARG A 45 0.29 -0.60 13.64
N TYR A 46 1.17 -0.15 12.75
CA TYR A 46 1.54 1.27 12.64
C TYR A 46 0.85 1.99 11.50
N PHE A 47 0.49 1.29 10.43
CA PHE A 47 -0.04 1.87 9.20
C PHE A 47 -1.43 1.36 8.83
N TYR A 48 -2.07 0.53 9.68
CA TYR A 48 -3.44 0.11 9.42
C TYR A 48 -4.37 1.31 9.48
N LYS A 49 -5.02 1.57 8.35
CA LYS A 49 -6.12 2.51 8.23
C LYS A 49 -7.39 1.70 8.06
N PHE A 50 -8.37 1.93 8.93
CA PHE A 50 -9.69 1.36 8.74
C PHE A 50 -10.27 1.86 7.42
N VAL A 51 -10.59 0.92 6.54
CA VAL A 51 -11.31 1.20 5.30
C VAL A 51 -12.75 0.74 5.52
N PRO A 52 -13.74 1.64 5.53
CA PRO A 52 -15.13 1.24 5.65
C PRO A 52 -15.51 0.38 4.43
N PRO A 53 -16.42 -0.60 4.61
CA PRO A 53 -16.96 -1.32 3.47
C PRO A 53 -17.68 -0.36 2.53
N ARG A 54 -17.72 -0.71 1.24
CA ARG A 54 -18.46 0.05 0.24
C ARG A 54 -19.96 0.14 0.61
N PRO A 55 -20.64 1.26 0.31
CA PRO A 55 -22.07 1.43 0.54
C PRO A 55 -22.92 0.30 -0.06
N LEU A 56 -24.06 -0.01 0.56
CA LEU A 56 -24.98 -1.03 0.06
C LEU A 56 -25.53 -0.66 -1.31
N GLU A 57 -25.73 0.62 -1.56
CA GLU A 57 -26.26 1.16 -2.82
C GLU A 57 -25.30 0.87 -3.99
N GLU A 58 -23.99 0.88 -3.75
CA GLU A 58 -22.98 0.50 -4.75
C GLU A 58 -23.02 -1.01 -5.02
N ILE A 59 -23.25 -1.82 -3.98
CA ILE A 59 -23.40 -3.28 -4.14
C ILE A 59 -24.62 -3.58 -5.00
N ASP A 60 -25.77 -2.96 -4.70
CA ASP A 60 -27.01 -3.16 -5.45
C ASP A 60 -26.90 -2.70 -6.90
N ALA A 61 -26.21 -1.58 -7.15
CA ALA A 61 -25.95 -1.08 -8.49
C ALA A 61 -25.10 -2.07 -9.31
N ASP A 62 -24.02 -2.59 -8.73
CA ASP A 62 -23.17 -3.59 -9.38
C ASP A 62 -23.92 -4.90 -9.64
N LEU A 63 -24.75 -5.36 -8.70
CA LEU A 63 -25.55 -6.57 -8.88
C LEU A 63 -26.55 -6.42 -10.03
N LYS A 64 -27.23 -5.27 -10.14
CA LYS A 64 -28.15 -4.99 -11.25
C LYS A 64 -27.43 -4.92 -12.58
N LYS A 65 -26.26 -4.27 -12.61
CA LYS A 65 -25.44 -4.17 -13.81
C LYS A 65 -25.02 -5.54 -14.31
N LEU A 66 -24.46 -6.37 -13.41
CA LEU A 66 -24.08 -7.74 -13.75
C LEU A 66 -25.28 -8.58 -14.18
N GLY A 67 -26.43 -8.40 -13.53
CA GLY A 67 -27.68 -9.06 -13.93
C GLY A 67 -28.12 -8.72 -15.35
N ASN A 68 -28.02 -7.45 -15.74
CA ASN A 68 -28.33 -7.02 -17.11
C ASN A 68 -27.32 -7.57 -18.12
N GLU A 69 -26.01 -7.53 -17.81
CA GLU A 69 -24.97 -8.10 -18.67
C GLU A 69 -25.22 -9.59 -18.96
N ILE A 70 -25.70 -10.36 -17.97
CA ILE A 70 -26.07 -11.77 -18.14
C ILE A 70 -27.28 -11.92 -19.06
N ILE A 71 -28.30 -11.07 -18.92
CA ILE A 71 -29.50 -11.11 -19.75
C ILE A 71 -29.16 -10.79 -21.20
N ASP A 72 -28.34 -9.77 -21.44
CA ASP A 72 -27.92 -9.37 -22.77
C ASP A 72 -27.13 -10.50 -23.45
N LEU A 73 -26.19 -11.12 -22.74
CA LEU A 73 -25.40 -12.25 -23.26
C LEU A 73 -26.27 -13.47 -23.60
N LEU A 74 -27.27 -13.77 -22.77
CA LEU A 74 -28.21 -14.88 -23.03
C LEU A 74 -29.10 -14.57 -24.23
N GLY A 75 -29.52 -13.32 -24.40
CA GLY A 75 -30.29 -12.86 -25.56
C GLY A 75 -29.54 -13.09 -26.87
N GLU A 76 -28.26 -12.71 -26.91
CA GLU A 76 -27.39 -12.90 -28.09
C GLU A 76 -27.17 -14.38 -28.47
N ILE A 77 -27.29 -15.32 -27.52
CA ILE A 77 -27.15 -16.77 -27.78
C ILE A 77 -28.45 -17.40 -28.29
N THR A 78 -29.59 -16.77 -28.01
CA THR A 78 -30.93 -17.28 -28.36
C THR A 78 -31.48 -16.79 -29.71
N GLU A 79 -30.77 -15.89 -30.41
CA GLU A 79 -30.97 -15.53 -31.83
C GLU A 79 -29.99 -16.27 -32.75
#